data_AF-A0A3D2S238-F1
#
_entry.id   AF-A0A3D2S238-F1
#
_cell.length_a   1.000
_cell.length_b   1.000
_cell.length_c   1.000
_cell.angle_alpha   90.00
_cell.angle_beta   90.00
_cell.angle_gamma   90.00
#
_symmetry.space_group_name_H-M   'P 1'
#
loop_
_entity.id
_entity.type
_entity.pdbx_description
1 polymer ?
#
loop_
_entity_poly.entity_id
_entity_poly.type
_entity_poly.pdbx_seq_one_letter_code
_entity_poly.pdbx_strand_id
1 'polypeptide(L)'
;MLDYEALKLRRFYPGVLIWFKGEFHRITDPWRQPFSALKTVFSPIGTLNDKIRISRLRRKTTSGTLDSLFEHPETSTLLAIKEMGFSDGMINRFFKPFFGGIFLDRSLETSSRMLEFTFRMFSTGDTVIPEQGMGQIPKQLASHIPSDAIQTQTTVRTVKPHTVELSC
;
A
#
# COMPACT_ATOMS: atom_id res chain seq x y z
N MET A 1 19.15 9.15 3.95
CA MET A 1 18.29 8.60 2.87
C MET A 1 18.69 7.14 2.67
N LEU A 2 17.79 6.25 2.26
CA LEU A 2 18.11 4.82 2.06
C LEU A 2 18.92 4.61 0.77
N ASP A 3 19.89 3.71 0.81
CA ASP A 3 20.63 3.24 -0.37
C ASP A 3 19.96 1.96 -0.89
N TYR A 4 19.19 2.10 -1.97
CA TYR A 4 18.42 1.02 -2.58
C TYR A 4 19.28 0.01 -3.34
N GLU A 5 20.43 0.42 -3.87
CA GLU A 5 21.36 -0.47 -4.58
C GLU A 5 21.97 -1.45 -3.58
N ALA A 6 22.41 -0.96 -2.42
CA ALA A 6 22.92 -1.80 -1.34
C ALA A 6 21.89 -2.81 -0.81
N LEU A 7 20.59 -2.47 -0.85
CA LEU A 7 19.50 -3.34 -0.40
C LEU A 7 19.15 -4.46 -1.40
N LYS A 8 19.63 -4.38 -2.64
CA LYS A 8 19.39 -5.37 -3.72
C LYS A 8 17.91 -5.78 -3.80
N LEU A 9 17.04 -4.79 -3.94
CA LEU A 9 15.60 -4.97 -3.83
C LEU A 9 15.07 -6.05 -4.79
N ARG A 10 14.28 -6.99 -4.25
CA ARG A 10 13.59 -8.04 -5.00
C ARG A 10 12.12 -7.66 -5.16
N ARG A 11 11.65 -7.69 -6.40
CA ARG A 11 10.28 -7.30 -6.77
C ARG A 11 9.30 -8.44 -6.59
N PHE A 12 8.11 -8.13 -6.08
CA PHE A 12 6.98 -9.02 -6.16
C PHE A 12 6.35 -8.99 -7.55
N TYR A 13 5.58 -10.03 -7.85
CA TYR A 13 4.72 -10.05 -9.03
C TYR A 13 3.69 -8.89 -8.95
N PRO A 14 3.51 -8.09 -10.01
CA PRO A 14 2.63 -6.92 -10.00
C PRO A 14 1.15 -7.34 -10.08
N GLY A 15 0.57 -7.60 -8.92
CA GLY A 15 -0.83 -7.99 -8.79
C GLY A 15 -1.18 -8.38 -7.36
N VAL A 16 -2.41 -8.86 -7.19
CA VAL A 16 -2.93 -9.34 -5.91
C VAL A 16 -3.57 -10.71 -6.09
N LEU A 17 -3.49 -11.54 -5.04
CA LEU A 17 -4.24 -12.78 -4.91
C LEU A 17 -5.39 -12.56 -3.93
N ILE A 18 -6.61 -12.89 -4.37
CA ILE A 18 -7.83 -12.70 -3.60
C ILE A 18 -8.45 -14.07 -3.37
N TRP A 19 -8.65 -14.42 -2.11
CA TRP A 19 -9.37 -15.63 -1.74
C TRP A 19 -10.88 -15.40 -1.83
N PHE A 20 -11.55 -16.11 -2.72
CA PHE A 20 -13.01 -16.04 -2.87
C PHE A 20 -13.56 -17.38 -3.32
N LYS A 21 -14.69 -17.81 -2.74
CA LYS A 21 -15.36 -19.09 -3.04
C LYS A 21 -14.45 -20.33 -3.02
N GLY A 22 -13.48 -20.36 -2.10
CA GLY A 22 -12.62 -21.53 -1.89
C GLY A 22 -11.42 -21.62 -2.83
N GLU A 23 -11.17 -20.59 -3.66
CA GLU A 23 -10.00 -20.54 -4.54
C GLU A 23 -9.34 -19.16 -4.55
N PHE A 24 -8.08 -19.11 -4.98
CA PHE A 24 -7.37 -17.87 -5.19
C PHE A 24 -7.59 -17.33 -6.60
N HIS A 25 -8.17 -16.15 -6.69
CA HIS A 25 -8.27 -15.40 -7.93
C HIS A 25 -7.17 -14.35 -8.00
N ARG A 26 -6.39 -14.39 -9.08
CA ARG A 26 -5.38 -13.36 -9.34
C ARG A 26 -6.00 -12.16 -10.05
N ILE A 27 -5.65 -10.97 -9.60
CA ILE A 27 -5.82 -9.73 -10.35
C ILE A 27 -4.42 -9.19 -10.66
N THR A 28 -4.13 -9.01 -11.94
CA THR A 28 -2.83 -8.55 -12.42
C THR A 28 -2.92 -7.09 -12.87
N ASP A 29 -1.86 -6.30 -12.68
CA ASP A 29 -1.76 -4.97 -13.26
C ASP A 29 -1.64 -5.05 -14.80
N PRO A 30 -2.67 -4.63 -15.57
CA PRO A 30 -2.64 -4.75 -17.03
C PRO A 30 -1.62 -3.83 -17.69
N TRP A 31 -1.16 -2.76 -17.03
CA TRP A 31 -0.13 -1.88 -17.59
C TRP A 31 1.26 -2.49 -17.53
N ARG A 32 1.53 -3.39 -16.57
CA ARG A 32 2.84 -4.06 -16.44
C ARG A 32 2.85 -5.46 -17.04
N GLN A 33 1.72 -6.13 -17.06
CA GLN A 33 1.59 -7.53 -17.48
C GLN A 33 0.35 -7.72 -18.37
N PRO A 34 0.33 -7.12 -19.59
CA PRO A 34 -0.87 -7.05 -20.42
C PRO A 34 -1.41 -8.42 -20.84
N PHE A 35 -0.54 -9.35 -21.27
CA PHE A 35 -0.96 -10.70 -21.69
C PHE A 35 -1.53 -11.54 -20.54
N SER A 36 -0.92 -11.46 -19.35
CA SER A 36 -1.40 -12.16 -18.15
C SER A 36 -2.70 -11.55 -17.62
N ALA A 37 -2.87 -10.23 -17.78
CA ALA A 37 -4.09 -9.55 -17.35
C ALA A 37 -5.32 -9.96 -18.17
N LEU A 38 -5.19 -10.33 -19.45
CA LEU A 38 -6.29 -10.86 -20.27
C LEU A 38 -6.97 -12.08 -19.62
N LYS A 39 -6.19 -12.96 -18.97
CA LYS A 39 -6.74 -14.12 -18.24
C LYS A 39 -7.52 -13.71 -16.98
N THR A 40 -7.19 -12.55 -16.40
CA THR A 40 -7.86 -12.00 -15.21
C THR A 40 -9.10 -11.15 -15.55
N VAL A 41 -9.31 -10.80 -16.83
CA VAL A 41 -10.52 -10.08 -17.29
C VAL A 41 -11.79 -10.90 -17.07
N PHE A 42 -11.72 -12.23 -16.94
CA PHE A 42 -12.88 -13.07 -16.62
C PHE A 42 -13.00 -13.42 -15.13
N SER A 43 -12.17 -12.82 -14.26
CA SER A 43 -12.21 -13.06 -12.82
C SER A 43 -13.55 -12.64 -12.19
N PRO A 44 -14.14 -13.47 -11.30
CA PRO A 44 -15.43 -13.20 -10.64
C PRO A 44 -15.35 -12.15 -9.51
N ILE A 45 -14.19 -11.53 -9.30
CA ILE A 45 -14.00 -10.55 -8.22
C ILE A 45 -14.79 -9.26 -8.45
N GLY A 46 -14.93 -8.83 -9.72
CA GLY A 46 -15.68 -7.63 -10.07
C GLY A 46 -16.20 -7.67 -11.51
N THR A 47 -17.06 -6.71 -11.83
CA THR A 47 -17.68 -6.59 -13.15
C THR A 47 -16.72 -6.03 -14.20
N LEU A 48 -17.08 -6.09 -15.49
CA LEU A 48 -16.34 -5.39 -16.54
C LEU A 48 -16.31 -3.87 -16.31
N ASN A 49 -17.42 -3.30 -15.84
CA ASN A 49 -17.49 -1.88 -15.51
C ASN A 49 -16.56 -1.51 -14.35
N ASP A 50 -16.38 -2.38 -13.37
CA ASP A 50 -15.41 -2.13 -12.29
C ASP A 50 -13.98 -2.06 -12.81
N LYS A 51 -13.63 -2.82 -13.85
CA LYS A 51 -12.29 -2.77 -14.46
C LYS A 51 -12.06 -1.44 -15.17
N ILE A 52 -13.08 -0.91 -15.84
CA ILE A 52 -13.05 0.44 -16.41
C ILE A 52 -12.88 1.49 -15.30
N ARG A 53 -13.58 1.33 -14.17
CA ARG A 53 -13.44 2.23 -13.01
C ARG A 53 -12.07 2.16 -12.36
N ILE A 54 -11.45 0.98 -12.26
CA ILE A 54 -10.05 0.84 -11.85
C ILE A 54 -9.12 1.64 -12.78
N SER A 55 -9.34 1.56 -14.10
CA SER A 55 -8.56 2.35 -15.05
C SER A 55 -8.75 3.86 -14.87
N ARG A 56 -9.98 4.31 -14.58
CA ARG A 56 -10.28 5.71 -14.29
C ARG A 56 -9.63 6.16 -12.98
N LEU A 57 -9.70 5.35 -11.93
CA LEU A 57 -9.05 5.60 -10.65
C LEU A 57 -7.53 5.70 -10.82
N ARG A 58 -6.92 4.77 -11.57
CA ARG A 58 -5.49 4.85 -11.93
C ARG A 58 -5.17 6.16 -12.62
N ARG A 59 -5.92 6.54 -13.66
CA ARG A 59 -5.69 7.80 -14.37
C ARG A 59 -5.82 9.02 -13.46
N LYS A 60 -6.88 9.08 -12.65
CA LYS A 60 -7.13 10.15 -11.67
C LYS A 60 -5.95 10.31 -10.70
N THR A 61 -5.50 9.21 -10.12
CA THR A 61 -4.46 9.22 -9.07
C THR A 61 -3.06 9.44 -9.61
N THR A 62 -2.80 9.03 -10.85
CA THR A 62 -1.49 9.19 -11.52
C THR A 62 -1.36 10.49 -12.30
N SER A 63 -2.46 11.19 -12.59
CA SER A 63 -2.40 12.56 -13.09
C SER A 63 -2.00 13.56 -12.00
N GLY A 64 -1.27 14.61 -12.35
CA GLY A 64 -0.88 15.67 -11.40
C GLY A 64 0.27 15.29 -10.44
N THR A 65 0.49 16.11 -9.42
CA THR A 65 1.54 15.93 -8.40
C THR A 65 0.99 15.32 -7.12
N LEU A 66 1.87 14.81 -6.25
CA LEU A 66 1.47 14.32 -4.92
C LEU A 66 0.86 15.44 -4.07
N ASP A 67 1.44 16.64 -4.09
CA ASP A 67 0.92 17.77 -3.33
C ASP A 67 -0.51 18.11 -3.77
N SER A 68 -0.78 18.16 -5.08
CA SER A 68 -2.14 18.42 -5.59
C SER A 68 -3.16 17.36 -5.19
N LEU A 69 -2.74 16.10 -5.00
CA LEU A 69 -3.60 15.01 -4.57
C LEU A 69 -4.07 15.21 -3.12
N PHE A 70 -3.20 15.72 -2.24
CA PHE A 70 -3.57 16.00 -0.85
C PHE A 70 -4.47 17.23 -0.69
N GLU A 71 -4.58 18.08 -1.72
CA GLU A 71 -5.53 19.20 -1.76
C GLU A 71 -6.94 18.80 -2.24
N HIS A 72 -7.13 17.59 -2.80
CA HIS A 72 -8.46 17.13 -3.23
C HIS A 72 -9.46 17.11 -2.07
N PRO A 73 -10.77 17.33 -2.29
CA PRO A 73 -11.77 17.21 -1.22
C PRO A 73 -11.70 15.85 -0.51
N GLU A 74 -11.74 15.87 0.82
CA GLU A 74 -11.62 14.68 1.65
C GLU A 74 -12.98 14.13 2.06
N THR A 75 -13.18 12.84 1.78
CA THR A 75 -14.24 11.99 2.32
C THR A 75 -13.66 10.64 2.75
N SER A 76 -14.47 9.71 3.25
CA SER A 76 -14.00 8.35 3.56
C SER A 76 -13.72 7.54 2.29
N THR A 77 -12.80 6.59 2.37
CA THR A 77 -12.48 5.67 1.27
C THR A 77 -13.72 4.93 0.78
N LEU A 78 -14.58 4.47 1.70
CA LEU A 78 -15.81 3.76 1.36
C LEU A 78 -16.79 4.63 0.56
N LEU A 79 -17.00 5.88 0.98
CA LEU A 79 -17.87 6.81 0.27
C LEU A 79 -17.32 7.12 -1.11
N ALA A 80 -16.03 7.44 -1.22
CA ALA A 80 -15.38 7.75 -2.49
C ALA A 80 -15.51 6.62 -3.52
N ILE A 81 -15.27 5.36 -3.14
CA ILE A 81 -15.40 4.23 -4.08
C ILE A 81 -16.87 3.94 -4.45
N LYS A 82 -17.82 4.18 -3.54
CA LYS A 82 -19.26 4.08 -3.84
C LYS A 82 -19.69 5.16 -4.83
N GLU A 83 -19.26 6.40 -4.65
CA GLU A 83 -19.55 7.52 -5.55
C GLU A 83 -18.93 7.32 -6.94
N MET A 84 -17.78 6.66 -7.04
CA MET A 84 -17.20 6.22 -8.33
C MET A 84 -18.03 5.10 -9.00
N GLY A 85 -18.99 4.52 -8.30
CA GLY A 85 -19.93 3.51 -8.78
C GLY A 85 -19.37 2.09 -8.79
N PHE A 86 -18.34 1.78 -8.00
CA PHE A 86 -17.85 0.41 -7.88
C PHE A 86 -18.95 -0.52 -7.37
N SER A 87 -19.04 -1.73 -7.93
CA SER A 87 -20.02 -2.72 -7.48
C SER A 87 -19.74 -3.20 -6.05
N ASP A 88 -20.78 -3.62 -5.33
CA ASP A 88 -20.64 -4.24 -4.02
C ASP A 88 -19.72 -5.47 -4.05
N GLY A 89 -19.70 -6.19 -5.18
CA GLY A 89 -18.77 -7.29 -5.40
C GLY A 89 -17.31 -6.83 -5.33
N MET A 90 -16.95 -5.81 -6.10
CA MET A 90 -15.60 -5.25 -6.10
C MET A 90 -15.23 -4.64 -4.74
N ILE A 91 -16.17 -3.92 -4.11
CA ILE A 91 -15.95 -3.31 -2.80
C ILE A 91 -15.66 -4.39 -1.74
N ASN A 92 -16.49 -5.42 -1.65
CA ASN A 92 -16.36 -6.42 -0.60
C ASN A 92 -15.27 -7.46 -0.87
N ARG A 93 -14.97 -7.78 -2.13
CA ARG A 93 -14.00 -8.82 -2.51
C ARG A 93 -12.60 -8.29 -2.75
N PHE A 94 -12.43 -7.02 -3.12
CA PHE A 94 -11.13 -6.41 -3.38
C PHE A 94 -10.83 -5.25 -2.42
N PHE A 95 -11.62 -4.17 -2.42
CA PHE A 95 -11.25 -2.95 -1.69
C PHE A 95 -11.18 -3.17 -0.17
N LYS A 96 -12.23 -3.74 0.43
CA LYS A 96 -12.25 -4.02 1.88
C LYS A 96 -11.10 -4.93 2.34
N PRO A 97 -10.85 -6.11 1.73
CA PRO A 97 -9.75 -6.95 2.19
C PRO A 97 -8.37 -6.36 1.88
N PHE A 98 -8.17 -5.76 0.71
CA PHE A 98 -6.86 -5.27 0.30
C PHE A 98 -6.50 -3.95 0.99
N PHE A 99 -7.30 -2.91 0.80
CA PHE A 99 -7.04 -1.60 1.41
C PHE A 99 -7.33 -1.59 2.91
N GLY A 100 -8.30 -2.38 3.39
CA GLY A 100 -8.49 -2.52 4.82
C GLY A 100 -7.34 -3.24 5.52
N GLY A 101 -6.61 -4.11 4.80
CA GLY A 101 -5.35 -4.68 5.29
C GLY A 101 -4.22 -3.64 5.32
N ILE A 102 -4.11 -2.80 4.29
CA ILE A 102 -3.09 -1.73 4.22
C ILE A 102 -3.31 -0.66 5.29
N PHE A 103 -4.57 -0.24 5.47
CA PHE A 103 -4.94 0.81 6.41
C PHE A 103 -5.20 0.31 7.83
N LEU A 104 -5.23 -1.02 8.03
CA LEU A 104 -5.67 -1.67 9.27
C LEU A 104 -7.10 -1.22 9.68
N ASP A 105 -7.94 -0.89 8.69
CA ASP A 105 -9.30 -0.39 8.84
C ASP A 105 -10.23 -1.08 7.83
N ARG A 106 -11.00 -2.07 8.30
CA ARG A 106 -11.92 -2.84 7.45
C ARG A 106 -13.19 -2.08 7.05
N SER A 107 -13.55 -1.03 7.79
CA SER A 107 -14.69 -0.17 7.44
C SER A 107 -14.37 0.77 6.27
N LEU A 108 -13.09 1.01 6.00
CA LEU A 108 -12.60 1.95 5.00
C LEU A 108 -13.07 3.40 5.29
N GLU A 109 -13.04 3.78 6.58
CA GLU A 109 -13.26 5.17 7.03
C GLU A 109 -12.02 6.03 6.79
N THR A 110 -10.85 5.41 6.64
CA THR A 110 -9.60 6.05 6.24
C THR A 110 -9.80 6.97 5.05
N SER A 111 -9.14 8.13 5.08
CA SER A 111 -9.23 9.20 4.08
C SER A 111 -9.16 8.69 2.63
N SER A 112 -10.06 9.20 1.79
CA SER A 112 -10.01 9.02 0.33
C SER A 112 -8.71 9.55 -0.29
N ARG A 113 -8.07 10.57 0.30
CA ARG A 113 -6.73 11.02 -0.11
C ARG A 113 -5.68 9.93 0.09
N MET A 114 -5.78 9.16 1.19
CA MET A 114 -4.89 8.02 1.44
C MET A 114 -5.15 6.85 0.49
N LEU A 115 -6.41 6.60 0.11
CA LEU A 115 -6.72 5.69 -1.00
C LEU A 115 -6.01 6.14 -2.28
N GLU A 116 -6.18 7.40 -2.67
CA GLU A 116 -5.60 7.94 -3.90
C GLU A 116 -4.07 7.89 -3.90
N PHE A 117 -3.44 8.29 -2.80
CA PHE A 117 -1.99 8.20 -2.58
C PHE A 117 -1.50 6.76 -2.72
N THR A 118 -2.11 5.84 -1.97
CA THR A 118 -1.71 4.43 -1.94
C THR A 118 -1.91 3.79 -3.32
N PHE A 119 -3.04 4.06 -3.97
CA PHE A 119 -3.34 3.56 -5.30
C PHE A 119 -2.35 4.10 -6.34
N ARG A 120 -1.96 5.38 -6.25
CA ARG A 120 -0.90 5.97 -7.08
C ARG A 120 0.42 5.23 -6.88
N MET A 121 0.85 5.02 -5.64
CA MET A 121 2.11 4.32 -5.32
C MET A 121 2.15 2.91 -5.91
N PHE A 122 1.07 2.13 -5.77
CA PHE A 122 0.98 0.81 -6.42
C PHE A 122 0.96 0.89 -7.95
N SER A 123 0.35 1.95 -8.50
CA SER A 123 0.26 2.14 -9.96
C SER A 123 1.59 2.54 -10.60
N THR A 124 2.41 3.33 -9.91
CA THR A 124 3.67 3.90 -10.46
C THR A 124 4.93 3.22 -9.96
N GLY A 125 4.91 2.57 -8.80
CA GLY A 125 6.08 1.93 -8.18
C GLY A 125 5.94 0.42 -8.02
N ASP A 126 7.04 -0.27 -7.74
CA ASP A 126 7.06 -1.71 -7.47
C ASP A 126 6.98 -2.01 -5.98
N THR A 127 6.22 -3.04 -5.63
CA THR A 127 6.32 -3.64 -4.30
C THR A 127 7.57 -4.50 -4.25
N VAL A 128 8.45 -4.21 -3.30
CA VAL A 128 9.78 -4.81 -3.19
C VAL A 128 10.10 -5.17 -1.74
N ILE A 129 11.04 -6.09 -1.57
CA ILE A 129 11.68 -6.41 -0.28
C ILE A 129 13.21 -6.42 -0.47
N PRO A 130 14.00 -6.03 0.55
CA PRO A 130 15.44 -6.24 0.51
C PRO A 130 15.76 -7.73 0.35
N GLU A 131 16.77 -8.06 -0.45
CA GLU A 131 17.17 -9.45 -0.69
C GLU A 131 17.47 -10.21 0.60
N GLN A 132 18.07 -9.55 1.58
CA GLN A 132 18.46 -10.12 2.87
C GLN A 132 17.42 -9.84 3.98
N GLY A 133 16.17 -9.59 3.60
CA GLY A 133 15.03 -9.39 4.50
C GLY A 133 14.83 -7.95 4.99
N MET A 134 13.64 -7.67 5.55
CA MET A 134 13.23 -6.33 5.97
C MET A 134 14.15 -5.71 7.04
N GLY A 135 14.86 -6.53 7.82
CA GLY A 135 15.83 -6.07 8.82
C GLY A 135 17.03 -5.31 8.25
N GLN A 136 17.27 -5.32 6.94
CA GLN A 136 18.32 -4.52 6.33
C GLN A 136 18.04 -3.01 6.35
N ILE A 137 16.76 -2.61 6.27
CA ILE A 137 16.37 -1.20 6.32
C ILE A 137 16.78 -0.56 7.67
N PRO A 138 16.37 -1.09 8.85
CA PRO A 138 16.80 -0.51 10.12
C PRO A 138 18.31 -0.63 10.35
N LYS A 139 18.98 -1.68 9.87
CA LYS A 139 20.45 -1.79 9.94
C LYS A 139 21.16 -0.68 9.15
N GLN A 140 20.70 -0.41 7.93
CA GLN A 140 21.24 0.66 7.09
C GLN A 140 20.97 2.04 7.71
N LEU A 141 19.81 2.26 8.34
CA LEU A 141 19.56 3.51 9.06
C LEU A 141 20.49 3.65 10.27
N ALA A 142 20.63 2.58 11.06
CA ALA A 142 21.48 2.56 12.25
C ALA A 142 22.97 2.79 11.92
N SER A 143 23.47 2.35 10.77
CA SER A 143 24.88 2.54 10.38
C SER A 143 25.28 4.00 10.15
N HIS A 144 24.32 4.92 10.03
CA HIS A 144 24.56 6.35 9.91
C HIS A 144 24.51 7.08 11.26
N ILE A 145 24.27 6.36 12.35
CA ILE A 145 24.15 6.89 13.71
C ILE A 145 25.35 6.37 14.51
N PRO A 146 25.98 7.20 15.37
CA PRO A 146 27.03 6.73 16.28
C PRO A 146 26.55 5.53 17.11
N SER A 147 27.39 4.50 17.24
CA SER A 147 27.01 3.24 17.89
C SER A 147 26.62 3.40 19.36
N ASP A 148 27.18 4.40 20.04
CA ASP A 148 26.89 4.77 21.42
C ASP A 148 25.55 5.51 21.58
N ALA A 149 25.01 6.07 20.49
CA ALA A 149 23.71 6.74 20.49
C ALA A 149 22.52 5.76 20.40
N ILE A 150 22.74 4.48 20.05
CA ILE A 150 21.69 3.47 19.98
C ILE A 150 21.85 2.49 21.14
N GLN A 151 21.00 2.63 22.16
CA GLN A 151 20.94 1.70 23.29
C GLN A 151 19.74 0.75 23.11
N THR A 152 20.02 -0.52 22.84
CA THR A 152 19.00 -1.59 22.78
C THR A 152 19.00 -2.39 24.07
N GLN A 153 17.91 -3.10 24.36
CA GLN A 153 17.75 -3.90 25.59
C GLN A 153 17.76 -3.05 26.88
N THR A 154 17.52 -1.75 26.77
CA THR A 154 17.47 -0.83 27.90
C THR A 154 16.04 -0.35 28.10
N THR A 155 15.50 -0.58 29.29
CA THR A 155 14.13 -0.15 29.63
C THR A 155 14.12 1.33 29.99
N VAL A 156 13.16 2.08 29.45
CA VAL A 156 12.90 3.48 29.87
C VAL A 156 12.10 3.46 31.17
N ARG A 157 12.63 4.04 32.24
CA ARG A 157 11.99 4.15 33.56
C ARG A 157 11.06 5.35 33.65
N THR A 158 11.53 6.51 33.19
CA THR A 158 10.81 7.78 33.28
C THR A 158 10.99 8.59 32.01
N VAL A 159 9.93 9.25 31.54
CA VAL A 159 9.99 10.25 30.45
C VAL A 159 9.70 11.63 31.05
N LYS A 160 10.59 12.59 30.83
CA LYS A 160 10.47 14.00 31.23
C LYS A 160 10.52 14.88 29.97
N PRO A 161 10.13 16.17 30.05
CA PRO A 161 10.37 17.10 28.95
C PRO A 161 11.85 17.07 28.55
N HIS A 162 12.11 16.74 27.28
CA HIS A 162 13.45 16.67 26.68
C HIS A 162 14.44 15.62 27.24
N THR A 163 14.04 14.77 28.20
CA THR A 163 14.94 13.81 28.83
C THR A 163 14.23 12.48 29.10
N VAL A 164 14.95 11.36 28.95
CA VAL A 164 14.51 10.05 29.40
C VAL A 164 15.46 9.52 30.48
N GLU A 165 14.92 8.87 31.49
CA GLU A 165 15.70 8.14 32.50
C GLU A 165 15.61 6.66 32.20
N LEU A 166 16.76 6.00 32.11
CA LEU A 166 16.86 4.57 31.81
C LEU A 166 16.91 3.77 33.11
N SER A 167 16.38 2.54 33.07
CA SER A 167 16.58 1.58 34.16
C SER A 167 18.04 1.14 34.19
N CYS A 168 18.67 1.18 35.38
CA CYS A 168 19.97 0.58 35.63
C CYS A 168 19.93 -0.94 35.52
#